data_AF-A0A6B4QPG2-F1
#
_entry.id   AF-A0A6B4QPG2-F1
#
_cell.length_a   1.000
_cell.length_b   1.000
_cell.length_c   1.000
_cell.angle_alpha   90.00
_cell.angle_beta   90.00
_cell.angle_gamma   90.00
#
_symmetry.space_group_name_H-M   'P 1'
#
loop_
_entity.id
_entity.type
_entity.pdbx_description
1 polymer ?
#
loop_
_entity_poly.entity_id
_entity_poly.type
_entity_poly.pdbx_seq_one_letter_code
_entity_poly.pdbx_strand_id
1 'polypeptide(L)'
;MKKYFQSKTVKAALAATIAIFISNYMGLEFSVTSGIIAILSIQDTKKEALLISIRRILASMIAILLSFILYLVLGNNPMIFGLFLLIFIPITKYSKITEGMIVGAVLSTHLLSSDNINFYWIFNEVTLTIVGIGVAMVFNLYTISLEEEFDKNKDKIEEYYRIILSDMALSLITQSVPIYEQKILRDAEELIKKTKVIAQKIDNNYIFKSDDYYIRYVDMRRLQLKTIKRMKNHFSKFYMTYEQTKLLSDFTKDVSINIYEYNDCIKLIEKLNSLRDEYKLMALPVNRDEFENRALLFQFLNDLEDFLIVKKEFKTNF
;
A
#
# COMPACT_ATOMS: atom_id res chain seq x y z
N MET A 1 20.83 -13.18 9.04
CA MET A 1 20.29 -14.53 8.73
C MET A 1 18.76 -14.58 8.59
N LYS A 2 17.95 -14.22 9.60
CA LYS A 2 16.46 -14.29 9.50
C LYS A 2 15.86 -13.59 8.26
N LYS A 3 16.35 -12.40 7.90
CA LYS A 3 15.87 -11.61 6.75
C LYS A 3 16.17 -12.27 5.38
N TYR A 4 17.19 -13.13 5.29
CA TYR A 4 17.58 -13.83 4.06
C TYR A 4 16.70 -15.07 3.81
N PHE A 5 16.41 -15.83 4.87
CA PHE A 5 15.47 -16.97 4.82
C PHE A 5 14.03 -16.57 4.50
N GLN A 6 13.66 -15.32 4.77
CA GLN A 6 12.34 -14.78 4.48
C GLN A 6 12.26 -14.10 3.11
N SER A 7 13.34 -14.10 2.32
CA SER A 7 13.31 -13.58 0.95
C SER A 7 12.40 -14.43 0.08
N LYS A 8 11.69 -13.78 -0.85
CA LYS A 8 10.76 -14.42 -1.79
C LYS A 8 11.43 -15.55 -2.56
N THR A 9 12.69 -15.35 -2.96
CA THR A 9 13.50 -16.33 -3.68
C THR A 9 13.73 -17.60 -2.87
N VAL A 10 14.12 -17.47 -1.60
CA VAL A 10 14.37 -18.64 -0.73
C VAL A 10 13.06 -19.39 -0.46
N LYS A 11 11.97 -18.66 -0.20
CA LYS A 11 10.64 -19.27 -0.03
C LYS A 11 10.21 -20.05 -1.27
N ALA A 12 10.37 -19.47 -2.46
CA ALA A 12 10.03 -20.12 -3.71
C ALA A 12 10.88 -21.38 -3.95
N ALA A 13 12.19 -21.31 -3.73
CA ALA A 13 13.07 -22.47 -3.88
C ALA A 13 12.71 -23.62 -2.91
N LEU A 14 12.47 -23.30 -1.63
CA LEU A 14 12.08 -24.29 -0.63
C LEU A 14 10.69 -24.87 -0.91
N ALA A 15 9.71 -24.02 -1.23
CA ALA A 15 8.36 -24.46 -1.56
C ALA A 15 8.35 -25.38 -2.78
N ALA A 16 9.09 -25.03 -3.83
CA ALA A 16 9.23 -25.87 -5.02
C ALA A 16 9.82 -27.24 -4.69
N THR A 17 10.94 -27.23 -3.96
CA THR A 17 11.67 -28.44 -3.59
C THR A 17 10.78 -29.37 -2.76
N ILE A 18 10.10 -28.83 -1.75
CA ILE A 18 9.20 -29.60 -0.87
C ILE A 18 7.99 -30.12 -1.65
N ALA A 19 7.38 -29.31 -2.52
CA ALA A 19 6.25 -29.76 -3.34
C ALA A 19 6.61 -30.93 -4.27
N ILE A 20 7.80 -30.89 -4.88
CA ILE A 20 8.31 -31.97 -5.72
C ILE A 20 8.54 -33.24 -4.89
N PHE A 21 9.17 -33.13 -3.72
CA PHE A 21 9.38 -34.28 -2.85
C PHE A 21 8.05 -34.93 -2.40
N ILE A 22 7.07 -34.12 -2.02
CA ILE A 22 5.73 -34.61 -1.63
C ILE A 22 5.07 -35.31 -2.82
N SER A 23 5.08 -34.70 -4.00
CA SER A 23 4.46 -35.28 -5.20
C SER A 23 5.12 -36.59 -5.61
N ASN A 24 6.46 -36.67 -5.57
CA ASN A 24 7.21 -37.90 -5.83
C ASN A 24 6.88 -38.99 -4.81
N TYR A 25 6.80 -38.63 -3.52
CA TYR A 25 6.45 -39.58 -2.46
C TYR A 25 5.03 -40.13 -2.62
N MET A 26 4.11 -39.31 -3.12
CA MET A 26 2.74 -39.72 -3.45
C MET A 26 2.63 -40.49 -4.77
N GLY A 27 3.73 -40.65 -5.52
CA GLY A 27 3.76 -41.36 -6.81
C GLY A 27 3.06 -40.61 -7.94
N LEU A 28 3.01 -39.27 -7.90
CA LEU A 28 2.36 -38.47 -8.94
C LEU A 28 3.23 -38.37 -10.19
N GLU A 29 2.59 -38.52 -11.35
CA GLU A 29 3.22 -38.24 -12.64
C GLU A 29 3.48 -36.75 -12.80
N PHE A 30 4.52 -36.38 -13.54
CA PHE A 30 4.92 -34.97 -13.74
C PHE A 30 5.12 -34.17 -12.44
N SER A 31 5.65 -34.82 -11.40
CA SER A 31 5.87 -34.24 -10.06
C SER A 31 6.60 -32.89 -10.06
N VAL A 32 7.49 -32.62 -11.03
CA VAL A 32 8.18 -31.33 -11.19
C VAL A 32 7.21 -30.15 -11.34
N THR A 33 6.05 -30.38 -11.96
CA THR A 33 5.02 -29.35 -12.18
C THR A 33 4.44 -28.83 -10.87
N SER A 34 4.33 -29.67 -9.84
CA SER A 34 3.93 -29.19 -8.49
C SER A 34 4.91 -28.13 -7.95
N GLY A 35 6.20 -28.27 -8.25
CA GLY A 35 7.22 -27.30 -7.90
C GLY A 35 7.05 -25.98 -8.64
N ILE A 36 6.78 -26.02 -9.94
CA ILE A 36 6.49 -24.82 -10.75
C ILE A 36 5.23 -24.11 -10.22
N ILE A 37 4.18 -24.87 -9.92
CA ILE A 37 2.95 -24.34 -9.31
C ILE A 37 3.25 -23.67 -7.97
N ALA A 38 4.11 -24.28 -7.14
CA ALA A 38 4.51 -23.70 -5.86
C ALA A 38 5.25 -22.36 -6.05
N ILE A 39 6.22 -22.28 -6.97
CA ILE A 39 6.96 -21.05 -7.28
C ILE A 39 6.00 -19.93 -7.68
N LEU A 40 5.09 -20.23 -8.62
CA LEU A 40 4.11 -19.26 -9.13
C LEU A 40 3.05 -18.84 -8.09
N SER A 41 2.94 -19.60 -7.00
CA SER A 41 1.97 -19.36 -5.93
C SER A 41 2.58 -18.63 -4.72
N ILE A 42 3.89 -18.38 -4.69
CA ILE A 42 4.51 -17.51 -3.67
C ILE A 42 4.18 -16.05 -3.93
N GLN A 43 3.55 -15.39 -2.95
CA GLN A 43 3.12 -13.99 -3.03
C GLN A 43 3.70 -13.15 -1.89
N ASP A 44 3.58 -11.83 -2.03
CA ASP A 44 4.15 -10.89 -1.06
C ASP A 44 3.26 -10.74 0.18
N THR A 45 1.95 -10.91 0.02
CA THR A 45 0.96 -10.72 1.09
C THR A 45 0.04 -11.92 1.23
N LYS A 46 -0.49 -12.14 2.45
CA LYS A 46 -1.33 -13.31 2.75
C LYS A 46 -2.65 -13.29 1.97
N LYS A 47 -3.28 -12.12 1.85
CA LYS A 47 -4.55 -11.96 1.11
C LYS A 47 -4.37 -12.21 -0.37
N GLU A 48 -3.29 -11.70 -0.96
CA GLU A 48 -2.94 -11.97 -2.36
C GLU A 48 -2.62 -13.45 -2.60
N ALA A 49 -1.85 -14.08 -1.70
CA ALA A 49 -1.58 -15.51 -1.74
C ALA A 49 -2.88 -16.34 -1.78
N LEU A 50 -3.83 -16.05 -0.88
CA LEU A 50 -5.11 -16.75 -0.82
C LEU A 50 -5.93 -16.55 -2.10
N LEU A 51 -6.09 -15.29 -2.53
CA LEU A 51 -6.91 -14.94 -3.68
C LEU A 51 -6.35 -15.53 -4.99
N ILE A 52 -5.03 -15.46 -5.19
CA ILE A 52 -4.38 -16.08 -6.35
C ILE A 52 -4.48 -17.61 -6.29
N SER A 53 -4.32 -18.21 -5.11
CA SER A 53 -4.45 -19.66 -4.94
C SER A 53 -5.84 -20.16 -5.34
N ILE A 54 -6.90 -19.47 -4.91
CA ILE A 54 -8.29 -19.81 -5.29
C ILE A 54 -8.47 -19.69 -6.81
N ARG A 55 -8.01 -18.58 -7.42
CA ARG A 55 -8.09 -18.38 -8.88
C ARG A 55 -7.35 -19.47 -9.65
N ARG A 56 -6.18 -19.89 -9.17
CA ARG A 56 -5.39 -20.99 -9.74
C ARG A 56 -6.14 -22.32 -9.65
N ILE A 57 -6.68 -22.68 -8.49
CA ILE A 57 -7.45 -23.92 -8.32
C ILE A 57 -8.63 -23.96 -9.29
N LEU A 58 -9.41 -22.88 -9.37
CA LEU A 58 -10.57 -22.81 -10.29
C LEU A 58 -10.15 -22.96 -11.75
N ALA A 59 -9.11 -22.26 -12.19
CA ALA A 59 -8.60 -22.34 -13.55
C ALA A 59 -8.04 -23.73 -13.86
N SER A 60 -7.31 -24.35 -12.93
CA SER A 60 -6.80 -25.71 -13.07
C SER A 60 -7.94 -26.73 -13.19
N MET A 61 -8.99 -26.63 -12.38
CA MET A 61 -10.15 -27.53 -12.50
C MET A 61 -10.81 -27.42 -13.87
N ILE A 62 -11.02 -26.19 -14.35
CA ILE A 62 -11.58 -25.94 -15.69
C ILE A 62 -10.65 -26.50 -16.77
N ALA A 63 -9.34 -26.27 -16.67
CA ALA A 63 -8.37 -26.79 -17.63
C ALA A 63 -8.40 -28.31 -17.67
N ILE A 64 -8.28 -28.99 -16.53
CA ILE A 64 -8.26 -30.45 -16.43
C ILE A 64 -9.52 -31.06 -17.05
N LEU A 65 -10.71 -30.54 -16.67
CA LEU A 65 -11.98 -31.07 -17.18
C LEU A 65 -12.14 -30.82 -18.69
N LEU A 66 -11.78 -29.62 -19.16
CA LEU A 66 -11.88 -29.27 -20.57
C LEU A 66 -10.92 -30.10 -21.42
N SER A 67 -9.66 -30.24 -20.99
CA SER A 67 -8.66 -31.08 -21.64
C SER A 67 -9.09 -32.54 -21.67
N PHE A 68 -9.59 -33.06 -20.54
CA PHE A 68 -10.08 -34.44 -20.45
C PHE A 68 -11.19 -34.71 -21.48
N ILE A 69 -12.20 -33.83 -21.56
CA ILE A 69 -13.31 -33.96 -22.51
C ILE A 69 -12.80 -33.86 -23.96
N LEU A 70 -12.01 -32.85 -24.29
CA LEU A 70 -11.54 -32.63 -25.66
C LEU A 70 -10.66 -33.78 -26.15
N TYR A 71 -9.72 -34.24 -25.33
CA TYR A 71 -8.81 -35.30 -25.75
C TYR A 71 -9.47 -36.69 -25.78
N LEU A 72 -10.48 -36.94 -24.94
CA LEU A 72 -11.24 -38.19 -24.98
C LEU A 72 -12.12 -38.28 -26.25
N VAL A 73 -12.67 -37.15 -26.72
CA VAL A 73 -13.56 -37.11 -27.89
C VAL A 73 -12.81 -36.97 -29.21
N LEU A 74 -11.76 -36.15 -29.25
CA LEU A 74 -11.07 -35.74 -30.49
C LEU A 74 -9.64 -36.27 -30.60
N GLY A 75 -9.14 -36.96 -29.57
CA GLY A 75 -7.77 -37.43 -29.48
C GLY A 75 -6.79 -36.40 -28.92
N ASN A 76 -5.60 -36.86 -28.55
CA ASN A 76 -4.53 -36.14 -27.86
C ASN A 76 -3.41 -35.66 -28.81
N ASN A 77 -3.74 -34.82 -29.79
CA ASN A 77 -2.75 -34.24 -30.71
C ASN A 77 -2.58 -32.71 -30.54
N PRO A 78 -1.50 -32.12 -31.07
CA PRO A 78 -1.24 -30.69 -30.91
C PRO A 78 -2.33 -29.75 -31.47
N MET A 79 -3.09 -30.17 -32.49
CA MET A 79 -4.19 -29.37 -33.02
C MET A 79 -5.32 -29.26 -31.99
N ILE A 80 -5.62 -30.34 -31.27
CA ILE A 80 -6.62 -30.32 -30.18
C ILE A 80 -6.15 -29.48 -28.99
N PHE A 81 -4.85 -29.45 -28.70
CA PHE A 81 -4.31 -28.51 -27.72
C PHE A 81 -4.47 -27.04 -28.16
N GLY A 82 -4.28 -26.74 -29.44
CA GLY A 82 -4.57 -25.41 -29.99
C GLY A 82 -6.05 -25.02 -29.82
N LEU A 83 -6.97 -25.96 -30.10
CA LEU A 83 -8.40 -25.78 -29.86
C LEU A 83 -8.70 -25.56 -28.37
N PHE A 84 -8.09 -26.36 -27.49
CA PHE A 84 -8.18 -26.18 -26.04
C PHE A 84 -7.78 -24.75 -25.64
N LEU A 85 -6.65 -24.22 -26.13
CA LEU A 85 -6.22 -22.85 -25.80
C LEU A 85 -7.20 -21.79 -26.29
N LEU A 86 -7.74 -21.94 -27.49
CA LEU A 86 -8.74 -21.02 -28.06
C LEU A 86 -10.02 -20.95 -27.21
N ILE A 87 -10.36 -22.03 -26.50
CA ILE A 87 -11.52 -22.09 -25.61
C ILE A 87 -11.14 -21.64 -24.19
N PHE A 88 -10.06 -22.19 -23.66
CA PHE A 88 -9.65 -22.02 -22.27
C PHE A 88 -9.24 -20.58 -21.95
N ILE A 89 -8.45 -19.93 -22.82
CA ILE A 89 -7.95 -18.57 -22.57
C ILE A 89 -9.12 -17.57 -22.42
N PRO A 90 -10.11 -17.51 -23.35
CA PRO A 90 -11.30 -16.68 -23.17
C PRO A 90 -12.07 -16.98 -21.89
N ILE A 91 -12.24 -18.27 -21.52
CA ILE A 91 -12.91 -18.65 -20.27
C ILE A 91 -12.18 -18.06 -19.06
N THR A 92 -10.84 -18.16 -19.01
CA THR A 92 -10.09 -17.60 -17.88
C THR A 92 -10.23 -16.08 -17.78
N LYS A 93 -10.29 -15.37 -18.91
CA LYS A 93 -10.47 -13.92 -18.96
C LYS A 93 -11.87 -13.53 -18.52
N TYR A 94 -12.91 -14.19 -19.02
CA TYR A 94 -14.31 -13.92 -18.68
C TYR A 94 -14.57 -14.17 -17.19
N SER A 95 -14.04 -15.28 -16.66
CA SER A 95 -14.18 -15.68 -15.26
C SER A 95 -13.23 -14.96 -14.29
N LYS A 96 -12.35 -14.08 -14.77
CA LYS A 96 -11.36 -13.33 -13.97
C LYS A 96 -10.41 -14.24 -13.16
N ILE A 97 -9.94 -15.33 -13.77
CA ILE A 97 -9.03 -16.33 -13.18
C ILE A 97 -7.75 -16.50 -14.02
N THR A 98 -7.32 -15.44 -14.69
CA THR A 98 -6.17 -15.42 -15.61
C THR A 98 -4.85 -15.84 -14.95
N GLU A 99 -4.72 -15.71 -13.63
CA GLU A 99 -3.54 -16.11 -12.87
C GLU A 99 -3.26 -17.62 -12.98
N GLY A 100 -4.32 -18.43 -13.16
CA GLY A 100 -4.21 -19.87 -13.35
C GLY A 100 -4.08 -20.32 -14.81
N MET A 101 -4.10 -19.39 -15.78
CA MET A 101 -4.05 -19.71 -17.21
C MET A 101 -2.79 -20.51 -17.58
N ILE A 102 -1.61 -20.06 -17.15
CA ILE A 102 -0.34 -20.74 -17.47
C ILE A 102 -0.31 -22.14 -16.85
N VAL A 103 -0.73 -22.26 -15.58
CA VAL A 103 -0.78 -23.56 -14.89
C VAL A 103 -1.74 -24.49 -15.62
N GLY A 104 -2.97 -24.04 -15.92
CA GLY A 104 -3.95 -24.85 -16.64
C GLY A 104 -3.46 -25.33 -18.01
N ALA A 105 -2.75 -24.47 -18.75
CA ALA A 105 -2.14 -24.86 -20.02
C ALA A 105 -1.10 -25.97 -19.84
N VAL A 106 -0.23 -25.87 -18.83
CA VAL A 106 0.77 -26.91 -18.51
C VAL A 106 0.09 -28.23 -18.13
N LEU A 107 -0.93 -28.21 -17.25
CA LEU A 107 -1.66 -29.43 -16.87
C LEU A 107 -2.30 -30.10 -18.09
N SER A 108 -2.84 -29.32 -19.04
CA SER A 108 -3.34 -29.86 -20.31
C SER A 108 -2.27 -30.57 -21.13
N THR A 109 -1.01 -30.10 -21.09
CA THR A 109 0.08 -30.76 -21.83
C THR A 109 0.49 -32.11 -21.26
N HIS A 110 0.24 -32.36 -19.98
CA HIS A 110 0.43 -33.70 -19.40
C HIS A 110 -0.56 -34.70 -20.00
N LEU A 111 -1.84 -34.33 -20.09
CA LEU A 111 -2.86 -35.15 -20.74
C LEU A 111 -2.57 -35.32 -22.25
N LEU A 112 -2.09 -34.27 -22.92
CA LEU A 112 -1.66 -34.36 -24.32
C LEU A 112 -0.57 -35.42 -24.53
N SER A 113 0.38 -35.52 -23.60
CA SER A 113 1.54 -36.41 -23.69
C SER A 113 1.26 -37.83 -23.17
N SER A 114 0.02 -38.10 -22.73
CA SER A 114 -0.36 -39.38 -22.14
C SER A 114 -0.97 -40.32 -23.17
N ASP A 115 -0.54 -41.58 -23.18
CA ASP A 115 -1.01 -42.57 -24.16
C ASP A 115 -2.48 -42.98 -23.96
N ASN A 116 -2.94 -43.05 -22.71
CA ASN A 116 -4.31 -43.42 -22.36
C ASN A 116 -4.90 -42.44 -21.34
N ILE A 117 -5.87 -41.65 -21.80
CA ILE A 117 -6.58 -40.67 -20.96
C ILE A 117 -7.73 -41.38 -20.26
N ASN A 118 -7.67 -41.43 -18.92
CA ASN A 118 -8.67 -42.01 -18.05
C ASN A 118 -8.78 -41.16 -16.75
N PHE A 119 -9.66 -41.55 -15.84
CA PHE A 119 -9.93 -40.79 -14.60
C PHE A 119 -8.70 -40.61 -13.68
N TYR A 120 -7.66 -41.44 -13.81
CA TYR A 120 -6.39 -41.27 -13.07
C TYR A 120 -5.76 -39.91 -13.35
N TRP A 121 -5.79 -39.43 -14.61
CA TRP A 121 -5.19 -38.15 -14.98
C TRP A 121 -5.88 -36.97 -14.29
N ILE A 122 -7.20 -37.02 -14.14
CA ILE A 122 -7.91 -35.99 -13.39
C ILE A 122 -7.40 -35.96 -11.95
N PHE A 123 -7.33 -37.13 -11.30
CA PHE A 123 -6.83 -37.23 -9.92
C PHE A 123 -5.36 -36.77 -9.80
N ASN A 124 -4.50 -37.15 -10.74
CA ASN A 124 -3.09 -36.76 -10.77
C ASN A 124 -2.95 -35.24 -10.83
N GLU A 125 -3.57 -34.59 -11.82
CA GLU A 125 -3.44 -33.14 -12.03
C GLU A 125 -4.07 -32.30 -10.92
N VAL A 126 -5.20 -32.76 -10.37
CA VAL A 126 -5.83 -32.14 -9.19
C VAL A 126 -4.87 -32.19 -8.01
N THR A 127 -4.27 -33.35 -7.76
CA THR A 127 -3.36 -33.56 -6.62
C THR A 127 -2.07 -32.77 -6.78
N LEU A 128 -1.45 -32.74 -7.97
CA LEU A 128 -0.29 -31.88 -8.26
C LEU A 128 -0.57 -30.41 -7.96
N THR A 129 -1.74 -29.93 -8.37
CA THR A 129 -2.17 -28.55 -8.15
C THR A 129 -2.33 -28.27 -6.65
N ILE A 130 -3.00 -29.17 -5.91
CA ILE A 130 -3.21 -29.02 -4.47
C ILE A 130 -1.89 -29.04 -3.71
N VAL A 131 -0.97 -29.95 -4.04
CA VAL A 131 0.35 -30.03 -3.38
C VAL A 131 1.15 -28.75 -3.63
N GLY A 132 1.26 -28.31 -4.89
CA GLY A 132 2.01 -27.10 -5.23
C GLY A 132 1.48 -25.85 -4.53
N ILE A 133 0.17 -25.63 -4.60
CA ILE A 133 -0.49 -24.48 -3.96
C ILE A 133 -0.44 -24.60 -2.43
N GLY A 134 -0.70 -25.79 -1.88
CA GLY A 134 -0.72 -26.04 -0.44
C GLY A 134 0.63 -25.76 0.22
N VAL A 135 1.72 -26.26 -0.35
CA VAL A 135 3.07 -25.99 0.15
C VAL A 135 3.38 -24.49 0.05
N ALA A 136 3.08 -23.84 -1.07
CA ALA A 136 3.30 -22.40 -1.23
C ALA A 136 2.51 -21.56 -0.20
N MET A 137 1.25 -21.94 0.08
CA MET A 137 0.44 -21.27 1.09
C MET A 137 1.09 -21.33 2.48
N VAL A 138 1.67 -22.46 2.89
CA VAL A 138 2.39 -22.58 4.17
C VAL A 138 3.53 -21.55 4.25
N PHE A 139 4.31 -21.38 3.19
CA PHE A 139 5.40 -20.39 3.14
C PHE A 139 4.90 -18.93 3.09
N ASN A 140 3.74 -18.69 2.47
CA ASN A 140 3.11 -17.37 2.42
C ASN A 140 2.56 -16.91 3.78
N LEU A 141 2.27 -17.83 4.72
CA LEU A 141 1.85 -17.46 6.08
C LEU A 141 2.97 -16.77 6.88
N TYR A 142 4.23 -17.08 6.58
CA TYR A 142 5.40 -16.52 7.25
C TYR A 142 5.89 -15.21 6.61
N THR A 143 5.07 -14.16 6.60
CA THR A 143 5.45 -12.82 6.08
C THR A 143 6.14 -11.98 7.15
N ILE A 144 7.11 -11.16 6.73
CA ILE A 144 7.78 -10.17 7.59
C ILE A 144 6.77 -9.11 8.01
N SER A 145 6.70 -8.79 9.30
CA SER A 145 5.98 -7.61 9.76
C SER A 145 6.67 -6.36 9.20
N LEU A 146 5.87 -5.48 8.57
CA LEU A 146 6.31 -4.17 8.09
C LEU A 146 5.93 -3.04 9.06
N GLU A 147 5.39 -3.37 10.23
CA GLU A 147 4.88 -2.40 11.21
C GLU A 147 6.02 -1.54 11.77
N GLU A 148 7.17 -2.15 12.07
CA GLU A 148 8.36 -1.42 12.52
C GLU A 148 8.91 -0.45 11.46
N GLU A 149 8.85 -0.85 10.18
CA GLU A 149 9.27 0.02 9.07
C GLU A 149 8.28 1.17 8.87
N PHE A 150 6.99 0.90 9.04
CA PHE A 150 5.94 1.92 9.04
C PHE A 150 6.16 2.92 10.17
N ASP A 151 6.39 2.48 11.40
CA ASP A 151 6.60 3.36 12.55
C ASP A 151 7.85 4.23 12.39
N LYS A 152 8.95 3.69 11.85
CA LYS A 152 10.12 4.50 11.51
C LYS A 152 9.81 5.60 10.48
N ASN A 153 9.03 5.26 9.45
CA ASN A 153 8.62 6.25 8.46
C ASN A 153 7.65 7.28 9.05
N LYS A 154 6.74 6.84 9.92
CA LYS A 154 5.82 7.68 10.68
C LYS A 154 6.57 8.76 11.43
N ASP A 155 7.54 8.39 12.26
CA ASP A 155 8.33 9.30 13.07
C ASP A 155 9.10 10.31 12.22
N LYS A 156 9.66 9.85 11.10
CA LYS A 156 10.40 10.69 10.16
C LYS A 156 9.51 11.66 9.37
N ILE A 157 8.28 11.26 9.01
CA ILE A 157 7.30 12.18 8.42
C ILE A 157 6.94 13.29 9.42
N GLU A 158 6.72 12.92 10.69
CA GLU A 158 6.44 13.90 11.73
C GLU A 158 7.63 14.86 11.91
N GLU A 159 8.86 14.34 11.94
CA GLU A 159 10.07 15.16 12.00
C GLU A 159 10.14 16.19 10.87
N TYR A 160 9.88 15.78 9.63
CA TYR A 160 9.82 16.72 8.51
C TYR A 160 8.77 17.80 8.73
N TYR A 161 7.59 17.48 9.26
CA TYR A 161 6.57 18.49 9.53
C TYR A 161 6.98 19.44 10.65
N ARG A 162 7.64 18.93 11.70
CA ARG A 162 8.19 19.77 12.78
C ARG A 162 9.20 20.77 12.24
N ILE A 163 10.09 20.33 11.35
CA ILE A 163 11.07 21.19 10.68
C ILE A 163 10.36 22.23 9.81
N ILE A 164 9.48 21.81 8.89
CA ILE A 164 8.79 22.72 7.98
C ILE A 164 7.98 23.78 8.74
N LEU A 165 7.19 23.39 9.74
CA LEU A 165 6.40 24.36 10.51
C LEU A 165 7.26 25.26 11.40
N SER A 166 8.38 24.75 11.93
CA SER A 166 9.36 25.60 12.65
C SER A 166 9.98 26.64 11.73
N ASP A 167 10.33 26.24 10.51
CA ASP A 167 10.89 27.14 9.50
C ASP A 167 9.86 28.18 9.08
N MET A 168 8.60 27.78 8.84
CA MET A 168 7.50 28.71 8.57
C MET A 168 7.30 29.73 9.69
N ALA A 169 7.34 29.29 10.96
CA ALA A 169 7.27 30.19 12.10
C ALA A 169 8.38 31.24 12.06
N LEU A 170 9.62 30.82 11.77
CA LEU A 170 10.76 31.75 11.63
C LEU A 170 10.58 32.70 10.43
N SER A 171 10.20 32.16 9.27
CA SER A 171 9.98 32.90 8.03
C SER A 171 8.90 33.97 8.14
N LEU A 172 7.90 33.79 9.02
CA LEU A 172 6.89 34.83 9.29
C LEU A 172 7.56 36.10 9.85
N ILE A 173 8.61 35.94 10.66
CA ILE A 173 9.33 37.07 11.28
C ILE A 173 10.43 37.61 10.36
N THR A 174 11.25 36.71 9.81
CA THR A 174 12.47 37.06 9.08
C THR A 174 12.21 37.40 7.62
N GLN A 175 11.04 37.06 7.10
CA GLN A 175 10.68 37.17 5.68
C GLN A 175 11.69 36.45 4.75
N SER A 176 12.38 35.44 5.29
CA SER A 176 13.38 34.66 4.58
C SER A 176 13.00 33.18 4.54
N VAL A 177 13.19 32.55 3.38
CA VAL A 177 12.87 31.13 3.17
C VAL A 177 14.16 30.31 3.18
N PRO A 178 14.24 29.20 3.94
CA PRO A 178 15.44 28.36 3.96
C PRO A 178 15.75 27.73 2.59
N ILE A 179 17.04 27.67 2.23
CA ILE A 179 17.51 27.13 0.94
C ILE A 179 17.11 25.65 0.75
N TYR A 180 17.06 24.89 1.84
CA TYR A 180 16.78 23.45 1.81
C TYR A 180 15.28 23.08 1.86
N GLU A 181 14.40 24.06 1.98
CA GLU A 181 12.96 23.83 2.22
C GLU A 181 12.30 23.00 1.12
N GLN A 182 12.61 23.26 -0.15
CA GLN A 182 12.07 22.48 -1.27
C GLN A 182 12.50 21.01 -1.22
N LYS A 183 13.74 20.75 -0.79
CA LYS A 183 14.25 19.39 -0.63
C LYS A 183 13.48 18.66 0.47
N ILE A 184 13.31 19.29 1.63
CA ILE A 184 12.57 18.69 2.76
C ILE A 184 11.13 18.36 2.37
N LEU A 185 10.44 19.28 1.67
CA LEU A 185 9.08 19.03 1.18
C LEU A 185 8.99 17.85 0.22
N ARG A 186 9.94 17.75 -0.72
CA ARG A 186 10.01 16.62 -1.66
C ARG A 186 10.30 15.31 -0.94
N ASP A 187 11.26 15.32 -0.01
CA ASP A 187 11.64 14.14 0.76
C ASP A 187 10.46 13.64 1.62
N ALA A 188 9.69 14.55 2.24
CA ALA A 188 8.47 14.23 2.97
C ALA A 188 7.39 13.63 2.04
N GLU A 189 7.19 14.21 0.85
CA GLU A 189 6.22 13.70 -0.13
C GLU A 189 6.58 12.29 -0.63
N GLU A 190 7.86 12.06 -0.95
CA GLU A 190 8.34 10.74 -1.36
C GLU A 190 8.21 9.71 -0.24
N LEU A 191 8.52 10.09 0.99
CA LEU A 191 8.40 9.21 2.14
C LEU A 191 6.94 8.83 2.41
N ILE A 192 6.00 9.76 2.31
CA ILE A 192 4.55 9.49 2.42
C ILE A 192 4.11 8.51 1.32
N LYS A 193 4.56 8.70 0.08
CA LYS A 193 4.25 7.77 -1.04
C LYS A 193 4.77 6.35 -0.77
N LYS A 194 6.02 6.23 -0.31
CA LYS A 194 6.62 4.93 0.06
C LYS A 194 5.87 4.28 1.23
N THR A 195 5.54 5.06 2.26
CA THR A 195 4.82 4.58 3.44
C THR A 195 3.41 4.11 3.10
N LYS A 196 2.74 4.73 2.11
CA LYS A 196 1.44 4.27 1.62
C LYS A 196 1.49 2.85 1.07
N VAL A 197 2.56 2.52 0.31
CA VAL A 197 2.76 1.17 -0.22
C VAL A 197 2.98 0.16 0.92
N ILE A 198 3.71 0.55 1.97
CA ILE A 198 3.90 -0.27 3.16
C ILE A 198 2.58 -0.50 3.89
N ALA A 199 1.79 0.55 4.13
CA ALA A 199 0.47 0.47 4.76
C ALA A 199 -0.46 -0.52 4.02
N GLN A 200 -0.48 -0.46 2.69
CA GLN A 200 -1.26 -1.40 1.86
C GLN A 200 -0.80 -2.85 2.00
N LYS A 201 0.51 -3.09 2.12
CA LYS A 201 1.04 -4.43 2.37
C LYS A 201 0.70 -4.96 3.76
N ILE A 202 0.71 -4.08 4.77
CA ILE A 202 0.27 -4.42 6.13
C ILE A 202 -1.20 -4.83 6.11
N ASP A 203 -2.08 -4.02 5.51
CA ASP A 203 -3.51 -4.32 5.39
C ASP A 203 -3.75 -5.67 4.66
N ASN A 204 -3.05 -5.90 3.55
CA ASN A 204 -3.14 -7.16 2.80
C ASN A 204 -2.55 -8.38 3.54
N ASN A 205 -1.84 -8.20 4.66
CA ASN A 205 -1.43 -9.31 5.53
C ASN A 205 -2.51 -9.73 6.53
N TYR A 206 -3.52 -8.87 6.76
CA TYR A 206 -4.70 -9.25 7.52
C TYR A 206 -5.78 -9.83 6.58
N ILE A 207 -6.17 -11.09 6.80
CA ILE A 207 -7.10 -11.81 5.91
C ILE A 207 -8.57 -11.47 6.23
N PHE A 208 -8.90 -11.36 7.53
CA PHE A 208 -10.29 -11.26 8.01
C PHE A 208 -10.63 -9.93 8.70
N LYS A 209 -9.62 -9.14 9.08
CA LYS A 209 -9.77 -7.85 9.77
C LYS A 209 -9.13 -6.78 8.89
N SER A 210 -9.86 -5.73 8.50
CA SER A 210 -9.22 -4.54 7.97
C SER A 210 -8.74 -3.70 9.14
N ASP A 211 -7.44 -3.48 9.25
CA ASP A 211 -6.90 -2.45 10.13
C ASP A 211 -6.62 -1.22 9.27
N ASP A 212 -7.65 -0.39 9.11
CA ASP A 212 -7.57 0.79 8.27
C ASP A 212 -6.73 1.91 8.91
N TYR A 213 -6.22 1.72 10.14
CA TYR A 213 -5.34 2.65 10.84
C TYR A 213 -4.17 3.10 9.97
N TYR A 214 -3.37 2.15 9.46
CA TYR A 214 -2.15 2.44 8.71
C TYR A 214 -2.44 3.25 7.45
N ILE A 215 -3.48 2.89 6.71
CA ILE A 215 -3.88 3.57 5.47
C ILE A 215 -4.39 4.98 5.79
N ARG A 216 -5.30 5.10 6.78
CA ARG A 216 -5.89 6.38 7.17
C ARG A 216 -4.88 7.32 7.79
N TYR A 217 -3.89 6.81 8.52
CA TYR A 217 -2.81 7.61 9.06
C TYR A 217 -2.00 8.26 7.91
N VAL A 218 -1.64 7.49 6.88
CA VAL A 218 -0.90 8.01 5.72
C VAL A 218 -1.74 8.99 4.92
N ASP A 219 -3.04 8.73 4.75
CA ASP A 219 -3.95 9.65 4.06
C ASP A 219 -4.14 10.97 4.85
N MET A 220 -4.22 10.91 6.18
CA MET A 220 -4.20 12.10 7.06
C MET A 220 -2.92 12.92 6.85
N ARG A 221 -1.75 12.29 6.88
CA ARG A 221 -0.47 12.99 6.61
C ARG A 221 -0.44 13.56 5.19
N ARG A 222 -0.92 12.83 4.19
CA ARG A 222 -1.01 13.35 2.82
C ARG A 222 -1.87 14.62 2.72
N LEU A 223 -2.99 14.67 3.43
CA LEU A 223 -3.85 15.86 3.49
C LEU A 223 -3.13 17.03 4.20
N GLN A 224 -2.50 16.76 5.34
CA GLN A 224 -1.69 17.74 6.06
C GLN A 224 -0.56 18.33 5.20
N LEU A 225 0.14 17.52 4.40
CA LEU A 225 1.17 18.01 3.47
C LEU A 225 0.58 18.96 2.41
N LYS A 226 -0.64 18.70 1.91
CA LYS A 226 -1.30 19.62 0.99
C LYS A 226 -1.54 20.96 1.66
N THR A 227 -2.01 20.95 2.90
CA THR A 227 -2.23 22.16 3.69
C THR A 227 -0.92 22.93 3.94
N ILE A 228 0.17 22.24 4.29
CA ILE A 228 1.52 22.82 4.39
C ILE A 228 1.90 23.53 3.08
N LYS A 229 1.68 22.90 1.93
CA LYS A 229 1.98 23.52 0.63
C LYS A 229 1.12 24.76 0.35
N ARG A 230 -0.14 24.80 0.80
CA ARG A 230 -0.99 26.00 0.71
C ARG A 230 -0.45 27.12 1.60
N MET A 231 -0.17 26.83 2.88
CA MET A 231 0.42 27.78 3.83
C MET A 231 1.68 28.42 3.25
N LYS A 232 2.53 27.61 2.63
CA LYS A 232 3.77 28.08 1.99
C LYS A 232 3.54 29.12 0.88
N ASN A 233 2.46 29.01 0.12
CA ASN A 233 2.19 29.91 -1.01
C ASN A 233 1.90 31.35 -0.58
N HIS A 234 1.59 31.58 0.71
CA HIS A 234 1.38 32.92 1.25
C HIS A 234 2.69 33.69 1.46
N PHE A 235 3.82 32.99 1.66
CA PHE A 235 5.11 33.65 1.97
C PHE A 235 5.70 34.47 0.83
N SER A 236 5.37 34.18 -0.43
CA SER A 236 5.79 35.02 -1.56
C SER A 236 5.13 36.40 -1.55
N LYS A 237 4.13 36.61 -0.69
CA LYS A 237 3.33 37.83 -0.59
C LYS A 237 3.42 38.51 0.78
N PHE A 238 4.18 37.97 1.75
CA PHE A 238 4.43 38.67 3.00
C PHE A 238 5.54 39.70 2.79
N TYR A 239 5.25 40.98 3.02
CA TYR A 239 6.22 42.06 2.82
C TYR A 239 6.36 43.01 4.02
N MET A 240 5.56 42.83 5.08
CA MET A 240 5.62 43.63 6.30
C MET A 240 5.45 42.77 7.56
N THR A 241 6.24 43.10 8.59
CA THR A 241 6.17 42.44 9.90
C THR A 241 5.35 43.31 10.84
N TYR A 242 4.27 42.77 11.38
CA TYR A 242 3.40 43.43 12.35
C TYR A 242 3.29 42.60 13.64
N GLU A 243 2.66 43.17 14.67
CA GLU A 243 2.38 42.47 15.93
C GLU A 243 1.61 41.15 15.70
N GLN A 244 0.66 41.15 14.77
CA GLN A 244 -0.11 39.96 14.37
C GLN A 244 0.81 38.85 13.84
N THR A 245 1.83 39.21 13.08
CA THR A 245 2.81 38.28 12.51
C THR A 245 3.57 37.54 13.62
N LYS A 246 3.88 38.24 14.72
CA LYS A 246 4.55 37.63 15.87
C LYS A 246 3.67 36.62 16.57
N LEU A 247 2.42 36.98 16.86
CA LEU A 247 1.45 36.07 17.48
C LEU A 247 1.23 34.80 16.63
N LEU A 248 1.13 34.96 15.30
CA LEU A 248 0.97 33.83 14.38
C LEU A 248 2.24 32.97 14.33
N SER A 249 3.42 33.58 14.34
CA SER A 249 4.71 32.88 14.38
C SER A 249 4.83 32.03 15.65
N ASP A 250 4.54 32.61 16.82
CA ASP A 250 4.59 31.91 18.10
C ASP A 250 3.60 30.74 18.14
N PHE A 251 2.38 30.94 17.61
CA PHE A 251 1.40 29.85 17.49
C PHE A 251 1.84 28.77 16.51
N THR A 252 2.38 29.13 15.34
CA THR A 252 2.91 28.18 14.35
C THR A 252 4.06 27.36 14.95
N LYS A 253 4.92 27.99 15.76
CA LYS A 253 5.98 27.30 16.49
C LYS A 253 5.41 26.32 17.50
N ASP A 254 4.37 26.71 18.23
CA ASP A 254 3.69 25.82 19.18
C ASP A 254 3.05 24.61 18.49
N VAL A 255 2.41 24.80 17.32
CA VAL A 255 1.93 23.67 16.51
C VAL A 255 3.10 22.76 16.12
N SER A 256 4.23 23.32 15.71
CA SER A 256 5.40 22.54 15.27
C SER A 256 5.93 21.61 16.35
N ILE A 257 6.02 22.03 17.62
CA ILE A 257 6.55 21.20 18.70
C ILE A 257 5.53 20.13 19.17
N ASN A 258 4.27 20.30 18.80
CA ASN A 258 3.16 19.45 19.21
C ASN A 258 2.77 18.39 18.16
N ILE A 259 3.55 18.22 17.09
CA ILE A 259 3.33 17.15 16.11
C ILE A 259 3.87 15.83 16.65
N TYR A 260 2.99 15.00 17.20
CA TYR A 260 3.27 13.62 17.59
C TYR A 260 1.99 12.77 17.56
N GLU A 261 2.14 11.45 17.62
CA GLU A 261 1.04 10.49 17.43
C GLU A 261 -0.16 10.71 18.37
N TYR A 262 0.10 10.93 19.65
CA TYR A 262 -0.91 11.02 20.71
C TYR A 262 -1.57 12.39 20.85
N ASN A 263 -1.12 13.41 20.12
CA ASN A 263 -1.77 14.71 20.15
C ASN A 263 -3.08 14.69 19.34
N ASP A 264 -4.20 15.08 19.96
CA ASP A 264 -5.54 15.17 19.35
C ASP A 264 -5.85 16.54 18.74
N CYS A 265 -4.93 17.50 18.90
CA CYS A 265 -5.02 18.88 18.46
C CYS A 265 -6.13 19.72 19.12
N ILE A 266 -6.87 19.20 20.12
CA ILE A 266 -8.00 19.94 20.74
C ILE A 266 -7.50 21.24 21.38
N LYS A 267 -6.44 21.16 22.20
CA LYS A 267 -5.84 22.34 22.85
C LYS A 267 -5.26 23.35 21.85
N LEU A 268 -4.71 22.87 20.74
CA LEU A 268 -4.18 23.75 19.68
C LEU A 268 -5.31 24.48 18.95
N ILE A 269 -6.44 23.80 18.73
CA ILE A 269 -7.64 24.41 18.12
C ILE A 269 -8.27 25.43 19.07
N GLU A 270 -8.33 25.15 20.38
CA GLU A 270 -8.76 26.14 21.39
C GLU A 270 -7.87 27.39 21.35
N LYS A 271 -6.54 27.20 21.35
CA LYS A 271 -5.57 28.31 21.24
C LYS A 271 -5.70 29.08 19.92
N LEU A 272 -5.98 28.39 18.82
CA LEU A 272 -6.27 29.00 17.52
C LEU A 272 -7.48 29.92 17.59
N ASN A 273 -8.56 29.47 18.23
CA ASN A 273 -9.78 30.26 18.40
C ASN A 273 -9.54 31.49 19.29
N SER A 274 -8.76 31.35 20.37
CA SER A 274 -8.34 32.50 21.19
C SER A 274 -7.54 33.52 20.40
N LEU A 275 -6.58 33.07 19.56
CA LEU A 275 -5.81 33.94 18.67
C LEU A 275 -6.72 34.67 17.65
N ARG A 276 -7.73 33.96 17.13
CA ARG A 276 -8.72 34.54 16.21
C ARG A 276 -9.56 35.61 16.89
N ASP A 277 -9.91 35.44 18.16
CA ASP A 277 -10.64 36.46 18.92
C ASP A 277 -9.76 37.66 19.28
N GLU A 278 -8.49 37.44 19.60
CA GLU A 278 -7.50 38.51 19.79
C GLU A 278 -7.38 39.39 18.54
N TYR A 279 -7.31 38.78 17.35
CA TYR A 279 -7.27 39.51 16.08
C TYR A 279 -8.52 40.36 15.81
N LYS A 280 -9.71 39.93 16.27
CA LYS A 280 -10.95 40.71 16.11
C LYS A 280 -10.99 41.96 17.01
N LEU A 281 -10.29 41.93 18.14
CA LEU A 281 -10.23 43.04 19.09
C LEU A 281 -9.22 44.11 18.70
N MET A 282 -8.32 43.82 17.76
CA MET A 282 -7.32 44.77 17.28
C MET A 282 -7.95 45.90 16.45
N ALA A 283 -7.29 47.06 16.45
CA ALA A 283 -7.70 48.21 15.64
C ALA A 283 -7.80 47.83 14.15
N LEU A 284 -8.76 48.44 13.44
CA LEU A 284 -8.92 48.26 11.99
C LEU A 284 -7.63 48.65 11.23
N PRO A 285 -7.35 48.01 10.07
CA PRO A 285 -6.21 48.39 9.26
C PRO A 285 -6.32 49.85 8.81
N VAL A 286 -5.22 50.59 8.96
CA VAL A 286 -5.14 52.03 8.68
C VAL A 286 -4.96 52.29 7.18
N ASN A 287 -4.38 51.34 6.46
CA ASN A 287 -4.17 51.42 5.01
C ASN A 287 -4.38 50.07 4.31
N ARG A 288 -4.36 50.11 2.97
CA ARG A 288 -4.56 48.94 2.12
C ARG A 288 -3.48 47.88 2.31
N ASP A 289 -2.23 48.28 2.47
CA ASP A 289 -1.11 47.35 2.63
C ASP A 289 -1.23 46.55 3.92
N GLU A 290 -1.65 47.20 5.00
CA GLU A 290 -1.94 46.58 6.27
C GLU A 290 -3.16 45.63 6.17
N PHE A 291 -4.21 46.04 5.45
CA PHE A 291 -5.36 45.17 5.19
C PHE A 291 -4.95 43.90 4.43
N GLU A 292 -4.17 44.03 3.35
CA GLU A 292 -3.73 42.90 2.53
C GLU A 292 -2.82 41.94 3.32
N ASN A 293 -1.87 42.46 4.10
CA ASN A 293 -1.03 41.63 4.96
C ASN A 293 -1.85 40.90 6.03
N ARG A 294 -2.77 41.59 6.72
CA ARG A 294 -3.65 40.95 7.71
C ARG A 294 -4.55 39.88 7.10
N ALA A 295 -5.05 40.10 5.89
CA ALA A 295 -5.84 39.11 5.16
C ALA A 295 -5.02 37.85 4.84
N LEU A 296 -3.75 38.00 4.42
CA LEU A 296 -2.85 36.87 4.18
C LEU A 296 -2.52 36.10 5.46
N LEU A 297 -2.27 36.79 6.58
CA LEU A 297 -2.06 36.15 7.88
C LEU A 297 -3.30 35.36 8.32
N PHE A 298 -4.50 35.89 8.07
CA PHE A 298 -5.75 35.19 8.36
C PHE A 298 -5.95 33.96 7.47
N GLN A 299 -5.59 34.04 6.18
CA GLN A 299 -5.60 32.88 5.28
C GLN A 299 -4.63 31.79 5.75
N PHE A 300 -3.42 32.17 6.17
CA PHE A 300 -2.46 31.24 6.77
C PHE A 300 -3.03 30.60 8.04
N LEU A 301 -3.67 31.36 8.93
CA LEU A 301 -4.31 30.85 10.14
C LEU A 301 -5.42 29.83 9.83
N ASN A 302 -6.23 30.08 8.80
CA ASN A 302 -7.27 29.14 8.36
C ASN A 302 -6.68 27.86 7.75
N ASP A 303 -5.59 27.98 6.99
CA ASP A 303 -4.88 26.78 6.53
C ASP A 303 -4.28 26.00 7.72
N LEU A 304 -3.75 26.68 8.74
CA LEU A 304 -3.24 26.02 9.94
C LEU A 304 -4.37 25.34 10.73
N GLU A 305 -5.58 25.90 10.76
CA GLU A 305 -6.78 25.26 11.31
C GLU A 305 -7.11 23.96 10.56
N ASP A 306 -7.18 24.00 9.23
CA ASP A 306 -7.38 22.80 8.41
C ASP A 306 -6.36 21.72 8.74
N PHE A 307 -5.08 22.09 8.91
CA PHE A 307 -4.01 21.15 9.26
C PHE A 307 -4.30 20.41 10.59
N LEU A 308 -4.82 21.13 11.59
CA LEU A 308 -5.18 20.59 12.90
C LEU A 308 -6.47 19.75 12.85
N ILE A 309 -7.48 20.22 12.12
CA ILE A 309 -8.78 19.52 11.97
C ILE A 309 -8.57 18.14 11.36
N VAL A 310 -7.74 18.00 10.33
CA VAL A 310 -7.46 16.68 9.71
C VAL A 310 -6.92 15.68 10.75
N LYS A 311 -6.08 16.12 11.70
CA LYS A 311 -5.57 15.26 12.78
C LYS A 311 -6.64 14.95 13.83
N LYS A 312 -7.46 15.93 14.22
CA LYS A 312 -8.60 15.74 15.14
C LYS A 312 -9.62 14.74 14.60
N GLU A 313 -9.99 14.86 13.33
CA GLU A 313 -10.92 13.93 12.67
C GLU A 313 -10.35 12.51 12.63
N PHE A 314 -9.05 12.37 12.34
CA PHE A 314 -8.38 11.08 12.42
C PHE A 314 -8.48 10.46 13.83
N LYS A 315 -8.19 11.24 14.89
CA LYS A 315 -8.28 10.78 16.30
C LYS A 315 -9.69 10.52 16.80
N THR A 316 -10.71 11.08 16.17
CA THR A 316 -12.10 10.76 16.51
C THR A 316 -12.46 9.34 16.05
N ASN A 317 -11.75 8.82 15.04
CA ASN A 317 -11.97 7.48 14.48
C ASN A 317 -11.00 6.41 15.03
N PHE A 318 -9.94 6.80 15.77
CA PHE A 318 -8.90 5.92 16.34
C PHE A 318 -8.33 6.46 17.65
#